data_AF-A0A6P5XC66-F1
#
_entry.id   AF-A0A6P5XC66-F1
#
_cell.length_a   1.000
_cell.length_b   1.000
_cell.length_c   1.000
_cell.angle_alpha   90.00
_cell.angle_beta   90.00
_cell.angle_gamma   90.00
#
_symmetry.space_group_name_H-M   'P 1'
#
loop_
_entity.id
_entity.type
_entity.pdbx_description
1 polymer ?
#
loop_
_entity_poly.entity_id
_entity_poly.type
_entity_poly.pdbx_seq_one_letter_code
_entity_poly.pdbx_strand_id
1 'polypeptide(L)'
;MKFKHGFVHCDPHAANLLVRLLPSGERSIFCKKKPQLILLDHGLYKELDFFTKYSYASLWRALGSANSSEIKVNSMKLGAGEDLYELFAGILTMRPWNSVIDPAIDHLVIKGTDCDRSELQVGMLECMHLNGSPKYQSLLGEYNSKLVDNLDAMFVEDSLLPRTVESTK
;
A
#
# COMPACT_ATOMS: atom_id res chain seq x y z
N MET A 1 9.69 -5.28 -8.44
CA MET A 1 9.72 -3.83 -8.71
C MET A 1 9.83 -3.01 -7.43
N LYS A 2 8.86 -3.11 -6.51
CA LYS A 2 8.79 -2.35 -5.25
C LYS A 2 10.09 -2.34 -4.42
N PHE A 3 10.60 -3.50 -4.01
CA PHE A 3 11.76 -3.58 -3.10
C PHE A 3 13.13 -3.33 -3.75
N LYS A 4 13.27 -3.60 -5.05
CA LYS A 4 14.54 -3.45 -5.78
C LYS A 4 14.71 -2.06 -6.39
N HIS A 5 13.69 -1.60 -7.13
CA HIS A 5 13.77 -0.35 -7.89
C HIS A 5 13.08 0.81 -7.20
N GLY A 6 12.11 0.56 -6.33
CA GLY A 6 11.33 1.62 -5.68
C GLY A 6 10.31 2.32 -6.56
N PHE A 7 10.22 1.95 -7.84
CA PHE A 7 9.25 2.51 -8.77
C PHE A 7 7.94 1.70 -8.75
N VAL A 8 6.82 2.35 -8.46
CA VAL A 8 5.51 1.70 -8.23
C VAL A 8 4.42 2.41 -9.04
N HIS A 9 3.60 1.67 -9.79
CA HIS A 9 2.50 2.20 -10.62
C HIS A 9 1.25 2.64 -9.84
N CYS A 10 1.14 2.27 -8.57
CA CYS A 10 0.05 2.55 -7.62
C CYS A 10 -1.39 2.16 -8.04
N ASP A 11 -1.69 1.91 -9.31
CA ASP A 11 -2.99 1.41 -9.78
C ASP A 11 -2.84 0.27 -10.81
N PRO A 12 -2.38 -0.93 -10.41
CA PRO A 12 -2.19 -2.04 -11.33
C PRO A 12 -3.54 -2.73 -11.68
N HIS A 13 -4.55 -1.95 -12.08
CA HIS A 13 -5.84 -2.48 -12.49
C HIS A 13 -5.73 -3.32 -13.76
N ALA A 14 -6.56 -4.37 -13.88
CA ALA A 14 -6.50 -5.27 -15.03
C ALA A 14 -6.74 -4.55 -16.37
N ALA A 15 -7.58 -3.50 -16.37
CA ALA A 15 -7.81 -2.66 -17.55
C ALA A 15 -6.57 -1.85 -18.00
N ASN A 16 -5.58 -1.68 -17.13
CA ASN A 16 -4.32 -1.00 -17.44
C ASN A 16 -3.31 -1.97 -18.09
N LEU A 17 -3.65 -3.26 -18.21
CA LEU A 17 -2.77 -4.29 -18.77
C LEU A 17 -3.35 -4.85 -20.07
N LEU A 18 -2.56 -4.81 -21.13
CA LEU A 18 -2.87 -5.44 -22.41
C LEU A 18 -1.86 -6.55 -22.70
N VAL A 19 -2.34 -7.78 -22.91
CA VAL A 19 -1.52 -8.88 -23.41
C VAL A 19 -1.72 -9.00 -24.92
N ARG A 20 -0.63 -8.89 -25.68
CA ARG A 20 -0.63 -9.13 -27.13
C ARG A 20 0.56 -9.97 -27.56
N LEU A 21 0.54 -10.48 -28.78
CA LEU A 21 1.72 -11.08 -29.38
C LEU A 21 2.71 -9.98 -29.78
N LEU A 22 4.00 -10.25 -29.56
CA LEU A 22 5.08 -9.37 -29.99
C LEU A 22 5.00 -9.20 -31.52
N PRO A 23 4.89 -7.97 -32.04
CA PRO A 23 4.74 -7.72 -33.48
C PRO A 23 5.98 -8.15 -34.27
N SER A 24 7.17 -7.85 -33.74
CA SER A 24 8.47 -8.19 -34.31
C SER A 24 9.16 -9.23 -33.43
N GLY A 25 8.86 -10.51 -33.66
CA GLY A 25 9.54 -11.61 -33.01
C GLY A 25 9.79 -12.72 -34.01
N GLU A 26 11.03 -13.20 -34.08
CA GLU A 26 11.35 -14.44 -34.79
C GLU A 26 10.43 -15.55 -34.29
N ARG A 27 9.90 -16.35 -35.22
CA ARG A 27 9.13 -17.53 -34.86
C ARG A 27 10.06 -18.45 -34.07
N SER A 28 9.69 -18.75 -32.82
CA SER A 28 10.33 -19.82 -32.06
C SER A 28 10.30 -21.12 -32.88
N ILE A 29 11.22 -22.05 -32.60
CA ILE A 29 11.31 -23.38 -33.24
C ILE A 29 9.94 -24.12 -33.25
N PHE A 30 9.04 -23.76 -32.33
CA PHE A 30 7.66 -24.27 -32.25
C PHE A 30 6.59 -23.33 -32.85
N CYS A 31 6.95 -22.39 -33.73
CA CYS A 31 6.06 -21.45 -34.41
C CYS A 31 5.13 -20.61 -33.51
N LYS A 32 5.50 -20.36 -32.24
CA LYS A 32 4.73 -19.49 -31.33
C LYS A 32 5.41 -18.13 -31.18
N LYS A 33 4.67 -17.05 -31.47
CA LYS A 33 5.11 -15.67 -31.17
C LYS A 33 5.14 -15.48 -29.65
N LYS A 34 6.13 -14.75 -29.14
CA LYS A 34 6.24 -14.46 -27.70
C LYS A 34 5.10 -13.53 -27.25
N PRO A 35 4.50 -13.74 -26.08
CA PRO A 35 3.56 -12.79 -25.50
C PRO A 35 4.32 -11.53 -25.05
N GLN A 36 3.65 -10.38 -25.16
CA GLN A 36 4.07 -9.06 -24.74
C GLN A 36 3.00 -8.51 -23.79
N LEU A 37 3.42 -8.11 -22.60
CA LEU A 37 2.59 -7.38 -21.65
C LEU A 37 2.83 -5.88 -21.86
N ILE A 38 1.75 -5.12 -22.04
CA ILE A 38 1.77 -3.67 -22.22
C ILE A 38 1.03 -3.04 -21.05
N LEU A 39 1.65 -2.05 -20.44
CA LEU A 39 1.03 -1.19 -19.44
C LEU A 39 0.49 0.05 -20.17
N LEU A 40 -0.79 0.33 -20.03
CA LEU A 40 -1.50 1.38 -20.78
C LEU A 40 -1.54 2.69 -20.02
N ASP A 41 -1.84 2.62 -18.72
CA ASP A 41 -1.89 3.78 -17.84
C ASP A 41 -0.51 4.04 -17.26
N HIS A 42 -0.17 5.32 -17.14
CA HIS A 42 1.07 5.82 -16.59
C HIS A 42 0.84 7.00 -15.62
N GLY A 43 -0.40 7.24 -15.20
CA GLY A 43 -0.80 8.43 -14.45
C GLY A 43 -0.44 8.42 -12.96
N LEU A 44 -0.20 7.26 -12.34
CA LEU A 44 -0.08 7.13 -10.87
C LEU A 44 1.24 6.53 -10.38
N TYR A 45 2.38 7.03 -10.82
CA TYR A 45 3.66 6.54 -10.30
C TYR A 45 4.07 7.14 -8.96
N LYS A 46 4.72 6.31 -8.13
CA LYS A 46 5.45 6.76 -6.95
C LYS A 46 6.83 6.13 -6.90
N GLU A 47 7.83 6.95 -6.61
CA GLU A 47 9.14 6.50 -6.19
C GLU A 47 9.19 6.39 -4.66
N LEU A 48 9.61 5.22 -4.18
CA LEU A 48 9.84 4.93 -2.78
C LEU A 48 11.31 5.14 -2.44
N ASP A 49 11.55 5.98 -1.44
CA ASP A 49 12.88 6.15 -0.87
C ASP A 49 13.38 4.86 -0.19
N PHE A 50 14.65 4.86 0.20
CA PHE A 50 15.26 3.69 0.83
C PHE A 50 14.53 3.28 2.11
N PHE A 51 14.18 4.26 2.96
CA PHE A 51 13.56 4.02 4.26
C PHE A 51 12.18 3.38 4.13
N THR A 52 11.35 3.89 3.23
CA THR A 52 10.01 3.37 2.94
C THR A 52 10.10 1.95 2.39
N LYS A 53 11.01 1.69 1.43
CA LYS A 53 11.23 0.33 0.91
C LYS A 53 11.63 -0.64 2.01
N TYR A 54 12.57 -0.24 2.86
CA TYR A 54 13.09 -1.08 3.93
C TYR A 54 12.01 -1.36 4.99
N SER A 55 11.29 -0.33 5.44
CA SER A 55 10.21 -0.46 6.42
C SER A 55 9.07 -1.31 5.87
N TYR A 56 8.70 -1.15 4.60
CA TYR A 56 7.67 -1.98 3.96
C TYR A 56 8.13 -3.44 3.79
N ALA A 57 9.40 -3.70 3.44
CA ALA A 57 9.94 -5.06 3.41
C ALA A 57 9.96 -5.71 4.79
N SER A 58 10.36 -4.94 5.80
CA SER A 58 10.39 -5.39 7.20
C SER A 58 8.99 -5.68 7.72
N LEU A 59 7.99 -4.88 7.33
CA LEU A 59 6.58 -5.14 7.63
C LEU A 59 6.10 -6.46 7.02
N TRP A 60 6.35 -6.72 5.73
CA TRP A 60 5.98 -8.00 5.12
C TRP A 60 6.65 -9.21 5.77
N ARG A 61 7.92 -9.06 6.18
CA ARG A 61 8.62 -10.09 6.96
C ARG A 61 7.92 -10.33 8.31
N ALA A 62 7.57 -9.27 9.02
CA ALA A 62 6.91 -9.35 10.32
C ALA A 62 5.50 -9.97 10.22
N LEU A 63 4.73 -9.62 9.18
CA LEU A 63 3.44 -10.21 8.86
C LEU A 63 3.58 -11.72 8.61
N GLY A 64 4.53 -12.13 7.78
CA GLY A 64 4.80 -13.54 7.49
C GLY A 64 5.28 -14.35 8.69
N SER A 65 5.87 -13.70 9.70
CA SER A 65 6.30 -14.35 10.94
C SER A 65 5.34 -14.13 12.12
N ALA A 66 4.14 -13.59 11.89
CA ALA A 66 3.15 -13.27 12.92
C ALA A 66 3.71 -12.44 14.11
N ASN A 67 4.71 -11.59 13.87
CA ASN A 67 5.38 -10.83 14.93
C ASN A 67 4.67 -9.48 15.16
N SER A 68 3.76 -9.44 16.12
CA SER A 68 2.93 -8.27 16.43
C SER A 68 3.73 -7.01 16.77
N SER A 69 4.83 -7.14 17.52
CA SER A 69 5.69 -6.01 17.90
C SER A 69 6.37 -5.39 16.68
N GLU A 70 6.94 -6.21 15.81
CA GLU A 70 7.57 -5.75 14.56
C GLU A 70 6.54 -5.21 13.56
N ILE A 71 5.33 -5.77 13.51
CA ILE A 71 4.23 -5.21 12.71
C ILE A 71 3.92 -3.79 13.18
N LYS A 72 3.75 -3.57 14.49
CA LYS A 72 3.48 -2.22 15.03
C LYS A 72 4.59 -1.24 14.66
N VAL A 73 5.85 -1.59 14.94
CA VAL A 73 7.01 -0.73 14.68
C VAL A 73 7.11 -0.35 13.20
N ASN A 74 7.00 -1.31 12.29
CA ASN A 74 7.17 -1.04 10.86
C ASN A 74 5.93 -0.34 10.25
N SER A 75 4.72 -0.60 10.76
CA SER A 75 3.51 0.16 10.40
C SER A 75 3.62 1.63 10.81
N MET A 76 4.12 1.92 12.02
CA MET A 76 4.35 3.29 12.48
C MET A 76 5.38 4.02 11.61
N LYS A 77 6.49 3.36 11.24
CA LYS A 77 7.49 3.93 10.32
C LYS A 77 6.92 4.30 8.95
N LEU A 78 5.84 3.64 8.54
CA LEU A 78 5.12 3.90 7.29
C LEU A 78 4.00 4.93 7.44
N GLY A 79 3.82 5.51 8.63
CA GLY A 79 2.84 6.57 8.89
C GLY A 79 1.43 6.06 9.25
N ALA A 80 1.27 4.78 9.59
CA ALA A 80 -0.04 4.27 10.03
C ALA A 80 -0.48 4.86 11.39
N GLY A 81 0.46 5.28 12.23
CA GLY A 81 0.19 5.72 13.61
C GLY A 81 0.14 4.56 14.62
N GLU A 82 0.15 4.90 15.91
CA GLU A 82 0.27 3.91 17.01
C GLU A 82 -0.97 3.02 17.17
N ASP A 83 -2.14 3.55 16.79
CA ASP A 83 -3.42 2.91 17.06
C ASP A 83 -4.06 2.26 15.82
N LEU A 84 -3.51 2.49 14.62
CA LEU A 84 -4.05 1.96 13.36
C LEU A 84 -3.21 0.84 12.75
N TYR A 85 -2.15 0.39 13.41
CA TYR A 85 -1.26 -0.65 12.86
C TYR A 85 -2.00 -1.98 12.59
N GLU A 86 -3.00 -2.32 13.42
CA GLU A 86 -3.83 -3.53 13.24
C GLU A 86 -4.72 -3.39 12.00
N LEU A 87 -5.39 -2.24 11.85
CA LEU A 87 -6.19 -1.93 10.66
C LEU A 87 -5.32 -1.90 9.40
N PHE A 88 -4.14 -1.29 9.46
CA PHE A 88 -3.21 -1.23 8.35
C PHE A 88 -2.73 -2.62 7.93
N ALA A 89 -2.36 -3.47 8.89
CA ALA A 89 -2.02 -4.87 8.64
C ALA A 89 -3.20 -5.65 8.06
N GLY A 90 -4.41 -5.42 8.57
CA GLY A 90 -5.63 -6.06 8.09
C GLY A 90 -6.01 -5.66 6.67
N ILE A 91 -5.83 -4.39 6.28
CA ILE A 91 -6.02 -3.93 4.90
C ILE A 91 -4.99 -4.56 3.96
N LEU A 92 -3.72 -4.64 4.37
CA LEU A 92 -2.64 -5.22 3.56
C LEU A 92 -2.81 -6.72 3.31
N THR A 93 -3.35 -7.44 4.29
CA THR A 93 -3.50 -8.90 4.24
C THR A 93 -4.92 -9.36 3.88
N MET A 94 -5.89 -8.43 3.92
CA MET A 94 -7.33 -8.70 3.82
C MET A 94 -7.82 -9.69 4.89
N ARG A 95 -7.21 -9.67 6.09
CA ARG A 95 -7.52 -10.58 7.20
C ARG A 95 -7.72 -9.81 8.50
N PRO A 96 -8.60 -10.31 9.40
CA PRO A 96 -8.73 -9.73 10.72
C PRO A 96 -7.46 -9.94 11.55
N TRP A 97 -7.25 -9.07 12.55
CA TRP A 97 -6.01 -9.05 13.34
C TRP A 97 -5.62 -10.41 13.92
N ASN A 98 -6.59 -11.13 14.51
CA ASN A 98 -6.34 -12.44 15.12
C ASN A 98 -5.78 -13.47 14.12
N SER A 99 -6.18 -13.39 12.84
CA SER A 99 -5.65 -14.24 11.78
C SER A 99 -4.28 -13.78 11.29
N VAL A 100 -3.96 -12.49 11.39
CA VAL A 100 -2.65 -11.93 11.02
C VAL A 100 -1.56 -12.37 12.01
N ILE A 101 -1.91 -12.51 13.29
CA ILE A 101 -0.98 -12.92 14.35
C ILE A 101 -1.08 -14.41 14.71
N ASP A 102 -1.75 -15.22 13.89
CA ASP A 102 -1.79 -16.66 14.08
C ASP A 102 -0.37 -17.24 13.88
N PRO A 103 0.16 -18.02 14.84
CA PRO A 103 1.50 -18.60 14.74
C PRO A 103 1.64 -19.71 13.69
N ALA A 104 0.55 -20.15 13.05
CA ALA A 104 0.61 -21.12 11.96
C ALA A 104 1.45 -20.60 10.78
N ILE A 105 2.28 -21.47 10.20
CA ILE A 105 3.20 -21.08 9.12
C ILE A 105 2.49 -20.66 7.83
N ASP A 106 1.24 -21.11 7.65
CA ASP A 106 0.41 -20.89 6.48
C ASP A 106 -0.77 -19.94 6.76
N HIS A 107 -0.76 -19.19 7.87
CA HIS A 107 -1.84 -18.31 8.30
C HIS A 107 -2.25 -17.24 7.26
N LEU A 108 -1.32 -16.82 6.41
CA LEU A 108 -1.59 -15.87 5.32
C LEU A 108 -1.80 -16.54 3.95
N VAL A 109 -1.66 -17.86 3.82
CA VAL A 109 -1.79 -18.56 2.54
C VAL A 109 -3.24 -18.55 2.06
N ILE A 110 -3.45 -18.30 0.77
CA ILE A 110 -4.75 -18.37 0.10
C ILE A 110 -4.74 -19.62 -0.78
N LYS A 111 -5.56 -20.63 -0.43
CA LYS A 111 -5.62 -21.90 -1.19
C LYS A 111 -6.45 -21.78 -2.48
N GLY A 112 -7.16 -20.66 -2.65
CA GLY A 112 -7.85 -20.29 -3.89
C GLY A 112 -9.22 -20.96 -4.05
N THR A 113 -9.70 -21.65 -3.02
CA THR A 113 -11.05 -22.23 -2.97
C THR A 113 -12.09 -21.12 -2.91
N ASP A 114 -13.34 -21.41 -3.29
CA ASP A 114 -14.42 -20.43 -3.19
C ASP A 114 -14.65 -20.00 -1.74
N CYS A 115 -14.46 -20.91 -0.78
CA CYS A 115 -14.48 -20.63 0.65
C CYS A 115 -13.43 -19.57 1.03
N ASP A 116 -12.17 -19.74 0.61
CA ASP A 116 -11.10 -18.78 0.92
C ASP A 116 -11.42 -17.39 0.35
N ARG A 117 -12.01 -17.31 -0.86
CA ARG A 117 -12.38 -16.03 -1.47
C ARG A 117 -13.47 -15.33 -0.68
N SER A 118 -14.47 -16.09 -0.22
CA SER A 118 -15.52 -15.56 0.65
C SER A 118 -14.95 -15.11 2.00
N GLU A 119 -14.02 -15.85 2.59
CA GLU A 119 -13.35 -15.47 3.83
C GLU A 119 -12.56 -14.17 3.68
N LEU A 120 -11.83 -13.97 2.57
CA LEU A 120 -11.12 -12.72 2.29
C LEU A 120 -12.08 -11.54 2.12
N GLN A 121 -13.24 -11.75 1.48
CA GLN A 121 -14.27 -10.72 1.33
C GLN A 121 -14.87 -10.33 2.69
N VAL A 122 -15.17 -11.33 3.53
CA VAL A 122 -15.70 -11.10 4.89
C VAL A 122 -14.63 -10.47 5.79
N GLY A 123 -13.39 -10.91 5.73
CA GLY A 123 -12.27 -10.35 6.49
C GLY A 123 -11.99 -8.90 6.11
N MET A 124 -12.05 -8.57 4.82
CA MET A 124 -11.98 -7.17 4.36
C MET A 124 -13.14 -6.34 4.92
N LEU A 125 -14.35 -6.88 4.88
CA LEU A 125 -15.53 -6.21 5.44
C LEU A 125 -15.36 -5.99 6.96
N GLU A 126 -14.82 -6.95 7.68
CA GLU A 126 -14.53 -6.85 9.12
C GLU A 126 -13.48 -5.77 9.41
N CYS A 127 -12.40 -5.70 8.63
CA CYS A 127 -11.42 -4.61 8.71
C CYS A 127 -12.08 -3.24 8.50
N MET A 128 -13.02 -3.13 7.56
CA MET A 128 -13.80 -1.90 7.34
C MET A 128 -14.76 -1.59 8.49
N HIS A 129 -15.36 -2.60 9.13
CA HIS A 129 -16.21 -2.40 10.31
C HIS A 129 -15.40 -1.97 11.54
N LEU A 130 -14.17 -2.49 11.70
CA LEU A 130 -13.24 -2.02 12.74
C LEU A 130 -12.94 -0.54 12.57
N ASN A 131 -12.79 -0.06 11.33
CA ASN A 131 -12.67 1.37 11.01
C ASN A 131 -13.90 2.19 11.45
N GLY A 132 -15.09 1.56 11.45
CA GLY A 132 -16.33 2.16 11.96
C GLY A 132 -16.52 2.09 13.48
N SER A 133 -15.63 1.43 14.23
CA SER A 133 -15.76 1.33 15.68
C SER A 133 -15.51 2.68 16.37
N PRO A 134 -16.14 2.95 17.54
CA PRO A 134 -15.96 4.22 18.25
C PRO A 134 -14.50 4.54 18.56
N LYS A 135 -13.69 3.51 18.85
CA LYS A 135 -12.24 3.63 19.08
C LYS A 135 -11.54 4.22 17.85
N TYR A 136 -11.77 3.65 16.67
CA TYR A 136 -11.12 4.06 15.43
C TYR A 136 -11.67 5.40 14.89
N GLN A 137 -12.97 5.67 15.04
CA GLN A 137 -13.55 6.97 14.66
C GLN A 137 -13.00 8.13 15.51
N SER A 138 -12.81 7.92 16.81
CA SER A 138 -12.18 8.92 17.69
C SER A 138 -10.74 9.23 17.25
N LEU A 139 -9.96 8.19 16.95
CA LEU A 139 -8.57 8.33 16.50
C LEU A 139 -8.45 9.04 15.15
N LEU A 140 -9.33 8.73 14.20
CA LEU A 140 -9.40 9.44 12.92
C LEU A 140 -9.79 10.90 13.09
N GLY A 141 -10.71 11.21 14.01
CA GLY A 141 -11.07 12.58 14.36
C GLY A 141 -9.88 13.38 14.88
N GLU A 142 -9.12 12.81 15.83
CA GLU A 142 -7.91 13.43 16.37
C GLU A 142 -6.80 13.60 15.32
N TYR A 143 -6.59 12.59 14.47
CA TYR A 143 -5.60 12.63 13.41
C TYR A 143 -5.94 13.71 12.36
N ASN A 144 -7.20 13.78 11.93
CA ASN A 144 -7.66 14.79 10.98
C ASN A 144 -7.57 16.21 11.58
N SER A 145 -7.89 16.40 12.86
CA SER A 145 -7.67 17.68 13.55
C SER A 145 -6.20 18.11 13.47
N LYS A 146 -5.28 17.22 13.85
CA LYS A 146 -3.84 17.49 13.80
C LYS A 146 -3.33 17.77 12.38
N LEU A 147 -3.88 17.10 11.37
CA LEU A 147 -3.54 17.35 9.97
C LEU A 147 -4.01 18.74 9.51
N VAL A 148 -5.23 19.14 9.87
CA VAL A 148 -5.76 20.47 9.57
C VAL A 148 -4.91 21.54 10.27
N ASP A 149 -4.60 21.36 11.55
CA ASP A 149 -3.75 22.29 12.31
C ASP A 149 -2.34 22.45 11.68
N ASN A 150 -1.75 21.36 11.19
CA ASN A 150 -0.45 21.39 10.52
C ASN A 150 -0.51 22.01 9.12
N LEU A 151 -1.59 21.79 8.37
CA LEU A 151 -1.81 22.43 7.07
C LEU A 151 -1.99 23.94 7.25
N ASP A 152 -2.82 24.35 8.21
CA ASP A 152 -3.07 25.76 8.53
C ASP A 152 -1.77 26.45 8.99
N ALA A 153 -0.95 25.79 9.81
CA ALA A 153 0.38 26.30 10.19
C ALA A 153 1.32 26.49 8.98
N MET A 154 1.28 25.56 8.02
CA MET A 154 2.10 25.63 6.80
C MET A 154 1.66 26.78 5.87
N PHE A 155 0.34 27.06 5.78
CA PHE A 155 -0.18 28.19 5.00
C PHE A 155 0.06 29.55 5.66
N VAL A 156 0.20 29.60 6.99
CA VAL A 156 0.54 30.83 7.71
C VAL A 156 2.01 31.22 7.48
N GLU A 157 2.94 30.27 7.46
CA GLU A 157 4.37 30.56 7.23
C GLU A 157 4.66 31.10 5.81
N ASP A 158 3.94 30.60 4.79
CA ASP A 158 4.11 31.05 3.40
C ASP A 158 3.62 32.49 3.16
N SER A 159 2.77 33.02 4.05
CA SER A 159 2.27 34.39 3.99
C SER A 159 3.26 35.44 4.55
N LEU A 160 4.33 35.01 5.22
CA LEU A 160 5.32 35.89 5.87
C LEU A 160 6.64 36.02 5.09
N LEU A 161 6.80 35.33 3.96
CA LEU A 161 7.98 35.47 3.12
C LEU A 161 7.86 36.71 2.20
N PRO A 162 8.78 37.70 2.27
CA PRO A 162 8.74 38.86 1.41
C PRO A 162 8.98 38.45 -0.05
N ARG A 163 8.02 38.73 -0.92
CA ARG A 163 8.14 38.51 -2.37
C ARG A 163 9.18 39.47 -2.95
N THR A 164 10.41 39.01 -3.14
CA THR A 164 11.41 39.71 -3.96
C THR A 164 11.04 39.57 -5.43
N VAL A 165 10.62 40.67 -6.05
CA VAL A 165 10.39 40.75 -7.49
C VAL A 165 11.72 41.05 -8.17
N GLU A 166 12.40 40.03 -8.70
CA GLU A 166 13.50 40.24 -9.66
C GLU A 166 12.92 40.46 -11.06
N SER A 167 12.99 41.72 -11.52
CA SER A 167 12.77 42.12 -12.90
C SER A 167 14.07 41.94 -13.67
N THR A 168 14.19 40.89 -14.48
CA THR A 168 15.24 40.78 -15.50
C THR A 168 14.69 41.24 -16.86
N LYS A 169 15.36 42.26 -17.42
CA LYS A 169 15.35 42.61 -18.83
C LYS A 169 16.50 41.89 -19.53
#